data_AF-A0A2E2UD46-F1
#
_entry.id   AF-A0A2E2UD46-F1
#
_cell.length_a   1.000
_cell.length_b   1.000
_cell.length_c   1.000
_cell.angle_alpha   90.00
_cell.angle_beta   90.00
_cell.angle_gamma   90.00
#
_symmetry.space_group_name_H-M   'P 1'
#
loop_
_entity.id
_entity.type
_entity.pdbx_description
1 polymer ?
#
loop_
_entity_poly.entity_id
_entity_poly.type
_entity_poly.pdbx_seq_one_letter_code
_entity_poly.pdbx_strand_id
1 'polypeptide(L)'
;MFKEMENLTDNINMKSLIFASILIFTQACDQPTRTRIPSNQTGTSGNTQNFTDPAIGDEDGGGGDNVTPVNPDDGGDQMPGFENCILDYQYFVSNIGSFALCQNQNQENRFKLKMQNSDLQHGTCFVPVHVQSNNQSFKLGIAECVKNQAGREYNMILTKERGEAINGVMVVKATAINAYMQCMSAKVDFISAYPGCQYDAQCMQAADNYANSVCTQFVQVYSNDYKQVYPLD
;
A
#
# COMPACT_ATOMS: atom_id res chain seq x y z
N MET A 1 -49.08 -57.22 -24.38
CA MET A 1 -48.85 -56.35 -25.54
C MET A 1 -49.44 -54.99 -25.20
N PHE A 2 -48.55 -54.05 -24.89
CA PHE A 2 -48.71 -52.58 -24.73
C PHE A 2 -49.75 -52.02 -23.74
N LYS A 3 -49.20 -51.35 -22.69
CA LYS A 3 -49.77 -50.39 -21.69
C LYS A 3 -49.27 -50.82 -20.30
N GLU A 4 -48.61 -50.04 -19.47
CA GLU A 4 -48.28 -48.62 -19.35
C GLU A 4 -47.01 -48.58 -18.46
N MET A 5 -45.93 -47.93 -18.88
CA MET A 5 -44.87 -47.44 -17.98
C MET A 5 -44.15 -46.27 -18.66
N GLU A 6 -44.88 -45.17 -18.82
CA GLU A 6 -44.32 -43.85 -19.11
C GLU A 6 -45.05 -42.84 -18.22
N ASN A 7 -44.39 -42.43 -17.13
CA ASN A 7 -44.35 -41.03 -16.68
C ASN A 7 -43.60 -40.94 -15.34
N LEU A 8 -42.29 -40.73 -15.45
CA LEU A 8 -41.46 -40.20 -14.37
C LEU A 8 -40.46 -39.21 -14.96
N THR A 9 -41.01 -38.22 -15.67
CA THR A 9 -40.33 -37.00 -16.07
C THR A 9 -41.40 -35.93 -16.07
N ASP A 10 -41.45 -35.15 -14.99
CA ASP A 10 -41.79 -33.73 -14.97
C ASP A 10 -42.08 -33.29 -13.54
N ASN A 11 -41.04 -32.80 -12.87
CA ASN A 11 -41.08 -31.66 -11.94
C ASN A 11 -39.76 -31.54 -11.19
N ILE A 12 -38.69 -31.23 -11.92
CA ILE A 12 -37.55 -30.55 -11.29
C ILE A 12 -37.81 -29.06 -11.47
N ASN A 13 -38.35 -28.44 -10.42
CA ASN A 13 -38.59 -27.01 -10.29
C ASN A 13 -37.31 -26.22 -10.65
N MET A 14 -37.24 -25.74 -11.89
CA MET A 14 -36.24 -24.78 -12.40
C MET A 14 -36.53 -23.36 -11.85
N LYS A 15 -36.72 -23.25 -10.53
CA LYS A 15 -36.91 -21.96 -9.84
C LYS A 15 -36.17 -21.85 -8.51
N SER A 16 -35.47 -22.91 -8.08
CA SER A 16 -34.77 -22.92 -6.80
C SER A 16 -33.24 -23.01 -6.90
N LEU A 17 -32.67 -22.61 -8.05
CA LEU A 17 -31.22 -22.60 -8.32
C LEU A 17 -30.70 -21.19 -8.68
N ILE A 18 -31.28 -20.13 -8.09
CA ILE A 18 -30.81 -18.74 -8.26
C ILE A 18 -30.37 -18.10 -6.92
N PHE A 19 -30.43 -18.84 -5.80
CA PHE A 19 -30.08 -18.29 -4.47
C PHE A 19 -28.67 -18.62 -3.96
N ALA A 20 -27.86 -19.39 -4.70
CA ALA A 20 -26.55 -19.87 -4.24
C ALA A 20 -25.34 -19.12 -4.87
N SER A 21 -25.54 -17.97 -5.50
CA SER A 21 -24.49 -17.21 -6.20
C SER A 21 -24.24 -15.79 -5.65
N ILE A 22 -24.82 -15.43 -4.49
CA ILE A 22 -24.63 -14.12 -3.84
C ILE A 22 -23.87 -14.29 -2.51
N LEU A 23 -22.70 -14.93 -2.55
CA LEU A 23 -21.87 -15.14 -1.34
C LEU A 23 -20.35 -15.09 -1.58
N ILE A 24 -19.89 -14.48 -2.69
CA ILE A 24 -18.45 -14.37 -3.00
C ILE A 24 -18.04 -12.96 -3.47
N PHE A 25 -18.51 -11.90 -2.80
CA PHE A 25 -18.03 -10.52 -3.06
C PHE A 25 -17.68 -9.71 -1.79
N THR A 26 -17.45 -10.36 -0.65
CA THR A 26 -16.89 -9.69 0.54
C THR A 26 -15.41 -10.04 0.72
N GLN A 27 -14.60 -9.85 -0.33
CA GLN A 27 -13.21 -9.48 -0.10
C GLN A 27 -13.25 -7.97 0.08
N ALA A 28 -13.24 -7.52 1.34
CA ALA A 28 -13.05 -6.11 1.67
C ALA A 28 -11.63 -5.72 1.26
N CYS A 29 -11.45 -5.34 0.00
CA CYS A 29 -10.36 -4.45 -0.36
C CYS A 29 -10.74 -3.08 0.18
N ASP A 30 -10.34 -2.79 1.43
CA ASP A 30 -10.46 -1.45 1.99
C ASP A 30 -9.69 -0.50 1.08
N GLN A 31 -10.46 0.27 0.29
CA GLN A 31 -9.91 1.23 -0.64
C GLN A 31 -9.08 2.25 0.15
N PRO A 32 -7.88 2.63 -0.35
CA PRO A 32 -7.12 3.73 0.22
C PRO A 32 -8.00 4.96 0.37
N THR A 33 -8.21 5.40 1.60
CA THR A 33 -9.11 6.53 1.88
C THR A 33 -8.33 7.83 2.01
N ARG A 34 -9.03 8.95 1.84
CA ARG A 34 -8.56 10.15 1.11
C ARG A 34 -7.75 11.13 1.95
N THR A 35 -6.91 11.93 1.32
CA THR A 35 -6.27 13.09 1.96
C THR A 35 -7.31 14.12 2.42
N ARG A 36 -7.43 14.39 3.73
CA ARG A 36 -8.24 15.48 4.28
C ARG A 36 -7.65 16.82 3.83
N ILE A 37 -8.49 17.75 3.36
CA ILE A 37 -8.11 19.13 3.03
C ILE A 37 -7.69 19.83 4.34
N PRO A 38 -6.41 20.25 4.50
CA PRO A 38 -6.00 21.16 5.56
C PRO A 38 -6.75 22.50 5.42
N SER A 39 -7.21 23.05 6.54
CA SER A 39 -7.98 24.30 6.61
C SER A 39 -7.23 25.57 6.13
N ASN A 40 -5.96 25.43 5.71
CA ASN A 40 -5.17 26.44 5.01
C ASN A 40 -4.38 25.72 3.90
N GLN A 41 -4.68 25.93 2.62
CA GLN A 41 -3.87 25.36 1.54
C GLN A 41 -3.53 26.37 0.44
N THR A 42 -2.25 26.70 0.38
CA THR A 42 -1.45 26.59 -0.85
C THR A 42 -0.95 25.14 -0.88
N GLY A 43 -1.68 24.24 -1.52
CA GLY A 43 -1.34 22.82 -1.58
C GLY A 43 -0.31 22.55 -2.68
N THR A 44 0.90 22.11 -2.31
CA THR A 44 1.84 21.55 -3.27
C THR A 44 1.41 20.13 -3.61
N SER A 45 0.87 19.92 -4.82
CA SER A 45 0.62 18.60 -5.39
C SER A 45 1.96 17.97 -5.77
N GLY A 46 2.32 16.84 -5.17
CA GLY A 46 3.63 16.20 -5.41
C GLY A 46 3.53 14.69 -5.47
N ASN A 47 3.86 14.14 -6.64
CA ASN A 47 4.08 12.72 -6.90
C ASN A 47 5.52 12.34 -6.43
N THR A 48 5.82 12.60 -5.16
CA THR A 48 7.17 12.42 -4.61
C THR A 48 7.36 10.97 -4.18
N GLN A 49 8.27 10.29 -4.89
CA GLN A 49 8.83 8.99 -4.53
C GLN A 49 10.30 9.19 -4.25
N ASN A 50 10.77 8.66 -3.13
CA ASN A 50 12.19 8.51 -2.87
C ASN A 50 12.55 7.05 -3.10
N PHE A 51 13.46 6.79 -4.03
CA PHE A 51 14.09 5.48 -4.13
C PHE A 51 15.34 5.48 -3.27
N THR A 52 15.34 4.68 -2.21
CA THR A 52 16.59 4.24 -1.61
C THR A 52 17.14 3.12 -2.49
N ASP A 53 18.06 3.47 -3.39
CA ASP A 53 18.91 2.47 -4.05
C ASP A 53 19.84 1.87 -2.99
N PRO A 54 20.17 0.57 -3.04
CA PRO A 54 21.27 0.07 -2.23
C PRO A 54 22.52 0.77 -2.73
N ALA A 55 23.21 1.51 -1.86
CA ALA A 55 24.52 2.05 -2.16
C ALA A 55 25.43 0.90 -2.62
N ILE A 56 25.63 0.79 -3.93
CA ILE A 56 26.84 0.18 -4.49
C ILE A 56 27.81 1.35 -4.52
N GLY A 57 28.72 1.38 -3.54
CA GLY A 57 29.79 2.37 -3.51
C GLY A 57 30.68 2.18 -4.73
N ASP A 58 30.47 3.00 -5.74
CA ASP A 58 31.41 3.24 -6.83
C ASP A 58 31.78 4.73 -6.77
N GLU A 59 32.77 5.04 -5.94
CA GLU A 59 33.59 6.23 -6.12
C GLU A 59 34.96 5.77 -6.60
N ASP A 60 35.15 5.91 -7.91
CA ASP A 60 36.42 5.75 -8.60
C ASP A 60 37.37 6.88 -8.14
N GLY A 61 38.30 6.54 -7.26
CA GLY A 61 39.30 7.42 -6.70
C GLY A 61 40.48 6.61 -6.16
N GLY A 62 41.39 6.26 -7.06
CA GLY A 62 42.48 5.31 -6.81
C GLY A 62 43.35 5.61 -5.58
N GLY A 63 43.69 4.52 -4.89
CA GLY A 63 44.68 4.48 -3.81
C GLY A 63 44.61 3.13 -3.12
N GLY A 64 45.57 2.24 -3.45
CA GLY A 64 45.56 0.87 -2.96
C GLY A 64 45.67 0.80 -1.44
N ASP A 65 44.80 -0.01 -0.83
CA ASP A 65 45.11 -0.71 0.40
C ASP A 65 44.34 -2.03 0.45
N ASN A 66 45.03 -3.05 0.95
CA ASN A 66 44.62 -4.45 0.91
C ASN A 66 43.51 -4.69 1.96
N VAL A 67 42.25 -4.43 1.60
CA VAL A 67 41.10 -4.71 2.47
C VAL A 67 40.49 -6.06 2.05
N THR A 68 40.67 -7.04 2.92
CA THR A 68 39.98 -8.33 2.92
C THR A 68 38.49 -8.19 2.59
N PRO A 69 37.87 -9.16 1.88
CA PRO A 69 36.45 -9.09 1.59
C PRO A 69 35.68 -9.08 2.92
N VAL A 70 35.01 -7.97 3.21
CA VAL A 70 34.06 -7.91 4.31
C VAL A 70 32.88 -8.78 3.91
N ASN A 71 32.83 -9.95 4.54
CA ASN A 71 31.66 -10.80 4.61
C ASN A 71 30.47 -9.92 5.02
N PRO A 72 29.30 -9.94 4.34
CA PRO A 72 28.10 -9.31 4.87
C PRO A 72 27.57 -10.19 6.00
N ASP A 73 28.35 -10.28 7.07
CA ASP A 73 27.93 -10.90 8.32
C ASP A 73 26.85 -10.03 8.96
N ASP A 74 25.91 -10.71 9.61
CA ASP A 74 24.77 -10.23 10.39
C ASP A 74 25.17 -9.36 11.60
N GLY A 75 25.96 -8.32 11.36
CA GLY A 75 26.40 -7.32 12.33
C GLY A 75 25.31 -6.28 12.54
N GLY A 76 24.25 -6.67 13.25
CA GLY A 76 23.16 -5.79 13.62
C GLY A 76 23.66 -4.60 14.43
N ASP A 77 23.71 -3.42 13.80
CA ASP A 77 23.44 -2.18 14.50
C ASP A 77 22.02 -2.31 15.06
N GLN A 78 21.92 -2.80 16.30
CA GLN A 78 20.67 -2.86 17.03
C GLN A 78 20.31 -1.43 17.41
N MET A 79 19.67 -0.72 16.48
CA MET A 79 19.05 0.56 16.76
C MET A 79 17.98 0.35 17.85
N PRO A 80 18.07 1.04 19.00
CA PRO A 80 17.12 0.87 20.09
C PRO A 80 15.67 1.08 19.64
N GLY A 81 14.75 0.30 20.17
CA GLY A 81 13.32 0.32 19.83
C GLY A 81 12.88 -0.71 18.79
N PHE A 82 13.78 -1.61 18.36
CA PHE A 82 13.45 -2.77 17.51
C PHE A 82 13.65 -4.11 18.24
N GLU A 83 13.76 -4.12 19.57
CA GLU A 83 14.04 -5.31 20.37
C GLU A 83 12.89 -6.35 20.26
N ASN A 84 11.66 -5.87 20.10
CA ASN A 84 10.45 -6.70 19.94
C ASN A 84 10.06 -6.91 18.47
N CYS A 85 10.97 -6.64 17.55
CA CYS A 85 10.68 -6.65 16.13
C CYS A 85 10.64 -8.08 15.58
N ILE A 86 9.46 -8.55 15.21
CA ILE A 86 9.28 -9.84 14.55
C ILE A 86 9.40 -9.61 13.04
N LEU A 87 10.41 -10.22 12.43
CA LEU A 87 10.65 -10.16 10.98
C LEU A 87 10.33 -11.48 10.27
N ASP A 88 9.41 -12.25 10.84
CA ASP A 88 8.76 -13.37 10.17
C ASP A 88 7.78 -12.82 9.11
N TYR A 89 7.72 -13.45 7.94
CA TYR A 89 6.93 -12.97 6.80
C TYR A 89 5.41 -13.02 7.07
N GLN A 90 4.89 -12.03 7.79
CA GLN A 90 3.51 -11.96 8.27
C GLN A 90 2.52 -11.37 7.26
N TYR A 91 3.01 -10.68 6.24
CA TYR A 91 2.19 -10.06 5.20
C TYR A 91 2.46 -10.70 3.84
N PHE A 92 1.44 -10.68 2.96
CA PHE A 92 1.52 -11.19 1.60
C PHE A 92 0.68 -10.33 0.66
N VAL A 93 1.23 -10.04 -0.52
CA VAL A 93 0.56 -9.40 -1.66
C VAL A 93 1.02 -10.10 -2.93
N SER A 94 0.09 -10.48 -3.82
CA SER A 94 0.37 -11.36 -4.97
C SER A 94 1.57 -10.92 -5.83
N ASN A 95 1.68 -9.62 -6.17
CA ASN A 95 2.74 -9.11 -7.05
C ASN A 95 4.00 -8.61 -6.31
N ILE A 96 3.98 -8.64 -4.98
CA ILE A 96 5.10 -8.23 -4.12
C ILE A 96 5.77 -9.46 -3.48
N GLY A 97 4.98 -10.47 -3.11
CA GLY A 97 5.39 -11.62 -2.30
C GLY A 97 5.13 -11.39 -0.81
N SER A 98 5.71 -12.26 0.00
CA SER A 98 5.61 -12.13 1.46
C SER A 98 6.64 -11.16 2.00
N PHE A 99 6.30 -10.46 3.07
CA PHE A 99 7.17 -9.50 3.72
C PHE A 99 6.83 -9.34 5.20
N ALA A 100 7.78 -8.78 5.94
CA ALA A 100 7.63 -8.37 7.32
C ALA A 100 7.94 -6.88 7.43
N LEU A 101 7.13 -6.15 8.20
CA LEU A 101 7.33 -4.73 8.46
C LEU A 101 7.06 -4.48 9.92
N CYS A 102 7.99 -3.81 10.58
CA CYS A 102 7.96 -3.60 12.02
C CYS A 102 8.36 -2.16 12.34
N GLN A 103 7.55 -1.49 13.16
CA GLN A 103 7.77 -0.10 13.55
C GLN A 103 8.66 -0.03 14.80
N ASN A 104 9.50 0.99 14.86
CA ASN A 104 10.31 1.26 16.03
C ASN A 104 9.43 1.78 17.18
N GLN A 105 9.59 1.21 18.38
CA GLN A 105 8.79 1.57 19.56
C GLN A 105 9.11 2.96 20.12
N ASN A 106 10.29 3.51 19.81
CA ASN A 106 10.72 4.82 20.28
C ASN A 106 10.54 5.93 19.23
N GLN A 107 10.38 5.57 17.95
CA GLN A 107 10.34 6.51 16.83
C GLN A 107 9.33 6.05 15.77
N GLU A 108 8.14 6.67 15.76
CA GLU A 108 7.01 6.26 14.90
C GLU A 108 7.35 6.23 13.40
N ASN A 109 8.32 7.00 12.93
CA ASN A 109 8.66 7.09 11.52
C ASN A 109 9.72 6.07 11.09
N ARG A 110 10.27 5.27 12.01
CA ARG A 110 11.32 4.30 11.69
C ARG A 110 10.77 2.90 11.62
N PHE A 111 11.18 2.16 10.59
CA PHE A 111 10.71 0.82 10.31
C PHE A 111 11.86 -0.10 9.94
N LYS A 112 11.71 -1.39 10.29
CA LYS A 112 12.47 -2.48 9.70
C LYS A 112 11.59 -3.24 8.72
N LEU A 113 12.17 -3.55 7.57
CA LEU A 113 11.53 -4.30 6.49
C LEU A 113 12.36 -5.54 6.16
N LYS A 114 11.68 -6.65 5.92
CA LYS A 114 12.28 -7.87 5.34
C LYS A 114 11.38 -8.43 4.26
N MET A 115 11.93 -8.69 3.08
CA MET A 115 11.18 -9.18 1.92
C MET A 115 11.57 -10.62 1.62
N GLN A 116 10.59 -11.50 1.36
CA GLN A 116 10.87 -12.89 1.01
C GLN A 116 11.46 -13.02 -0.39
N ASN A 117 10.99 -12.19 -1.33
CA ASN A 117 11.37 -12.25 -2.73
C ASN A 117 12.31 -11.11 -3.10
N SER A 118 13.11 -11.29 -4.15
CA SER A 118 13.87 -10.20 -4.78
C SER A 118 13.03 -9.51 -5.84
N ASP A 119 13.10 -8.18 -5.90
CA ASP A 119 12.61 -7.36 -7.00
C ASP A 119 13.57 -6.19 -7.22
N LEU A 120 14.52 -6.42 -8.13
CA LEU A 120 15.55 -5.46 -8.49
C LEU A 120 15.14 -4.53 -9.64
N GLN A 121 14.01 -4.82 -10.30
CA GLN A 121 13.58 -4.10 -11.49
C GLN A 121 12.59 -2.98 -11.14
N HIS A 122 11.61 -3.27 -10.29
CA HIS A 122 10.55 -2.34 -9.97
C HIS A 122 10.64 -1.90 -8.51
N GLY A 123 10.65 -2.86 -7.59
CA GLY A 123 10.68 -2.63 -6.16
C GLY A 123 9.30 -2.44 -5.53
N THR A 124 9.31 -2.08 -4.25
CA THR A 124 8.13 -1.90 -3.41
C THR A 124 8.20 -0.56 -2.70
N CYS A 125 7.09 0.16 -2.65
CA CYS A 125 6.95 1.46 -2.03
C CYS A 125 6.10 1.36 -0.76
N PHE A 126 6.46 2.18 0.23
CA PHE A 126 5.85 2.25 1.55
C PHE A 126 5.37 3.68 1.76
N VAL A 127 4.07 3.86 1.96
CA VAL A 127 3.47 5.17 2.20
C VAL A 127 2.95 5.21 3.63
N PRO A 128 3.40 6.15 4.47
CA PRO A 128 2.86 6.29 5.81
C PRO A 128 1.40 6.74 5.74
N VAL A 129 0.52 6.06 6.45
CA VAL A 129 -0.91 6.40 6.52
C VAL A 129 -1.38 6.55 7.97
N HIS A 130 -2.44 7.33 8.14
CA HIS A 130 -3.24 7.35 9.35
C HIS A 130 -4.59 6.71 9.09
N VAL A 131 -4.91 5.68 9.87
CA VAL A 131 -6.17 4.97 9.84
C VAL A 131 -7.04 5.49 10.97
N GLN A 132 -8.20 5.99 10.59
CA GLN A 132 -9.19 6.55 11.49
C GLN A 132 -10.00 5.43 12.16
N SER A 133 -10.75 5.78 13.21
CA SER A 133 -11.61 4.84 13.96
C SER A 133 -12.75 4.23 13.13
N ASN A 134 -13.03 4.77 11.95
CA ASN A 134 -13.99 4.26 10.98
C ASN A 134 -13.33 3.42 9.87
N ASN A 135 -12.11 2.94 10.09
CA ASN A 135 -11.24 2.23 9.13
C ASN A 135 -10.86 3.04 7.89
N GLN A 136 -11.09 4.35 7.86
CA GLN A 136 -10.68 5.18 6.73
C GLN A 136 -9.20 5.56 6.80
N SER A 137 -8.55 5.33 5.66
CA SER A 137 -7.23 5.77 5.22
C SER A 137 -6.98 7.28 5.18
N PHE A 138 -5.76 7.78 5.37
CA PHE A 138 -5.22 8.89 4.57
C PHE A 138 -3.69 8.91 4.58
N LYS A 139 -3.06 9.35 3.49
CA LYS A 139 -1.59 9.46 3.41
C LYS A 139 -1.10 10.58 4.33
N LEU A 140 0.02 10.31 5.00
CA LEU A 140 0.71 11.24 5.89
C LEU A 140 1.92 11.91 5.25
N GLY A 141 2.46 11.35 4.17
CA GLY A 141 3.63 11.89 3.50
C GLY A 141 3.95 11.19 2.19
N ILE A 142 5.23 11.18 1.85
CA ILE A 142 5.75 10.68 0.58
C ILE A 142 5.97 9.16 0.60
N ALA A 143 6.08 8.58 -0.59
CA ALA A 143 6.39 7.17 -0.73
C ALA A 143 7.90 6.93 -0.64
N GLU A 144 8.30 5.98 0.21
CA GLU A 144 9.68 5.50 0.29
C GLU A 144 9.75 4.14 -0.40
N CYS A 145 10.57 4.02 -1.43
CA CYS A 145 10.63 2.86 -2.32
C CYS A 145 11.98 2.16 -2.21
N VAL A 146 11.95 0.82 -2.25
CA VAL A 146 13.13 -0.03 -2.18
C VAL A 146 13.10 -1.08 -3.30
N LYS A 147 14.23 -1.25 -3.97
CA LYS A 147 14.50 -2.44 -4.77
C LYS A 147 15.01 -3.52 -3.84
N ASN A 148 14.21 -4.54 -3.64
CA ASN A 148 14.44 -5.51 -2.57
C ASN A 148 15.22 -6.74 -3.05
N GLN A 149 16.05 -7.26 -2.15
CA GLN A 149 16.73 -8.55 -2.23
C GLN A 149 16.08 -9.48 -1.20
N ALA A 150 15.85 -10.74 -1.61
CA ALA A 150 15.28 -11.77 -0.76
C ALA A 150 16.08 -11.95 0.53
N GLY A 151 15.39 -11.98 1.67
CA GLY A 151 15.96 -12.22 2.99
C GLY A 151 16.73 -11.05 3.61
N ARG A 152 16.95 -9.96 2.86
CA ARG A 152 17.67 -8.79 3.37
C ARG A 152 16.77 -7.92 4.25
N GLU A 153 17.36 -7.43 5.34
CA GLU A 153 16.73 -6.47 6.22
C GLU A 153 17.08 -5.03 5.83
N TYR A 154 16.08 -4.16 5.85
CA TYR A 154 16.19 -2.74 5.51
C TYR A 154 15.71 -1.90 6.68
N ASN A 155 16.52 -0.92 7.08
CA ASN A 155 16.07 0.15 7.95
C ASN A 155 15.51 1.28 7.08
N MET A 156 14.29 1.71 7.36
CA MET A 156 13.57 2.73 6.59
C MET A 156 13.11 3.86 7.51
N ILE A 157 13.00 5.06 6.94
CA ILE A 157 12.40 6.23 7.59
C ILE A 157 11.24 6.69 6.70
N LEU A 158 10.00 6.57 7.17
CA LEU A 158 8.83 7.05 6.45
C LEU A 158 8.58 8.53 6.79
N THR A 159 8.88 9.41 5.84
CA THR A 159 8.74 10.84 6.04
C THR A 159 7.27 11.27 6.08
N LYS A 160 6.92 12.08 7.08
CA LYS A 160 5.58 12.67 7.25
C LYS A 160 5.58 14.14 6.86
N GLU A 161 4.50 14.56 6.21
CA GLU A 161 4.18 15.96 5.91
C GLU A 161 3.04 16.48 6.81
N ARG A 162 2.48 15.61 7.66
CA ARG A 162 1.38 15.92 8.57
C ARG A 162 1.64 15.42 10.00
N GLY A 163 0.96 16.02 10.97
CA GLY A 163 1.18 15.76 12.39
C GLY A 163 0.50 14.50 12.96
N GLU A 164 -0.45 13.90 12.26
CA GLU A 164 -1.17 12.71 12.75
C GLU A 164 -0.26 11.48 12.82
N ALA A 165 -0.43 10.63 13.84
CA ALA A 165 0.46 9.48 14.09
C ALA A 165 0.43 8.45 12.93
N ILE A 166 1.57 7.83 12.64
CA ILE A 166 1.61 6.67 11.73
C ILE A 166 1.11 5.45 12.50
N ASN A 167 -0.11 5.01 12.20
CA ASN A 167 -0.69 3.77 12.72
C ASN A 167 -1.00 2.76 11.60
N GLY A 168 -0.52 3.03 10.38
CA GLY A 168 -0.56 2.09 9.28
C GLY A 168 0.44 2.46 8.20
N VAL A 169 0.76 1.49 7.36
CA VAL A 169 1.60 1.69 6.17
C VAL A 169 0.88 1.08 4.98
N MET A 170 0.73 1.85 3.92
CA MET A 170 0.32 1.29 2.63
C MET A 170 1.57 0.77 1.92
N VAL A 171 1.59 -0.53 1.65
CA VAL A 171 2.63 -1.20 0.88
C VAL A 171 2.11 -1.37 -0.54
N VAL A 172 2.83 -0.84 -1.53
CA VAL A 172 2.40 -0.78 -2.94
C VAL A 172 3.55 -1.19 -3.85
N LYS A 173 3.29 -2.01 -4.86
CA LYS A 173 4.25 -2.30 -5.92
C LYS A 173 4.67 -0.99 -6.59
N ALA A 174 5.96 -0.80 -6.87
CA ALA A 174 6.45 0.46 -7.44
C ALA A 174 5.85 0.80 -8.82
N THR A 175 5.33 -0.18 -9.57
CA THR A 175 4.61 0.08 -10.82
C THR A 175 3.21 0.68 -10.62
N ALA A 176 2.62 0.50 -9.43
CA ALA A 176 1.28 0.94 -9.08
C ALA A 176 1.25 2.23 -8.24
N ILE A 177 2.41 2.69 -7.75
CA ILE A 177 2.51 3.81 -6.82
C ILE A 177 1.97 5.13 -7.39
N ASN A 178 2.18 5.40 -8.68
CA ASN A 178 1.64 6.61 -9.32
C ASN A 178 0.11 6.62 -9.29
N ALA A 179 -0.51 5.48 -9.62
CA ALA A 179 -1.97 5.35 -9.59
C ALA A 179 -2.51 5.43 -8.16
N TYR A 180 -1.79 4.86 -7.19
CA TYR A 180 -2.11 5.01 -5.77
C TYR A 180 -2.07 6.48 -5.35
N MET A 181 -0.98 7.20 -5.63
CA MET A 181 -0.82 8.59 -5.22
C MET A 181 -1.87 9.50 -5.89
N GLN A 182 -2.21 9.23 -7.15
CA GLN A 182 -3.32 9.90 -7.86
C GLN A 182 -4.66 9.67 -7.18
N CYS A 183 -4.98 8.43 -6.80
CA CYS A 183 -6.18 8.15 -6.01
C CYS A 183 -6.21 8.97 -4.71
N MET A 184 -5.09 9.04 -4.00
CA MET A 184 -5.01 9.75 -2.73
C MET A 184 -5.14 11.27 -2.88
N SER A 185 -4.61 11.86 -3.96
CA SER A 185 -4.66 13.31 -4.20
C SER A 185 -5.89 13.77 -5.00
N ALA A 186 -6.61 12.87 -5.69
CA ALA A 186 -7.66 13.20 -6.66
C ALA A 186 -8.68 14.26 -6.19
N LYS A 187 -9.14 14.20 -4.93
CA LYS A 187 -10.08 15.20 -4.41
C LYS A 187 -9.45 16.59 -4.31
N VAL A 188 -8.23 16.66 -3.78
CA VAL A 188 -7.49 17.92 -3.60
C VAL A 188 -7.12 18.50 -4.96
N ASP A 189 -6.69 17.64 -5.89
CA ASP A 189 -6.35 18.04 -7.26
C ASP A 189 -7.58 18.60 -7.99
N PHE A 190 -8.74 17.95 -7.83
CA PHE A 190 -10.01 18.45 -8.37
C PHE A 190 -10.35 19.83 -7.80
N ILE A 191 -10.34 19.99 -6.46
CA ILE A 191 -10.68 21.27 -5.82
C ILE A 191 -9.70 22.37 -6.25
N SER A 192 -8.42 22.04 -6.40
CA SER A 192 -7.39 22.99 -6.86
C SER A 192 -7.60 23.42 -8.31
N ALA A 193 -8.15 22.54 -9.16
CA ALA A 193 -8.47 22.84 -10.55
C ALA A 193 -9.72 23.74 -10.71
N TYR A 194 -10.58 23.83 -9.71
CA TYR A 194 -11.82 24.63 -9.74
C TYR A 194 -11.84 25.66 -8.59
N PRO A 195 -11.33 26.89 -8.79
CA PRO A 195 -11.32 27.91 -7.75
C PRO A 195 -12.71 28.18 -7.16
N GLY A 196 -12.81 28.16 -5.82
CA GLY A 196 -14.07 28.37 -5.09
C GLY A 196 -14.87 27.10 -4.83
N CYS A 197 -14.42 25.95 -5.36
CA CYS A 197 -15.07 24.65 -5.16
C CYS A 197 -15.30 24.31 -3.68
N GLN A 198 -14.37 24.70 -2.80
CA GLN A 198 -14.46 24.46 -1.36
C GLN A 198 -15.66 25.12 -0.67
N TYR A 199 -16.29 26.11 -1.32
CA TYR A 199 -17.46 26.83 -0.80
C TYR A 199 -18.77 26.40 -1.47
N ASP A 200 -18.71 25.50 -2.46
CA ASP A 200 -19.85 25.03 -3.23
C ASP A 200 -20.11 23.54 -2.95
N ALA A 201 -21.29 23.23 -2.40
CA ALA A 201 -21.67 21.86 -2.06
C ALA A 201 -21.75 20.93 -3.28
N GLN A 202 -22.20 21.42 -4.44
CA GLN A 202 -22.27 20.64 -5.67
C GLN A 202 -20.85 20.36 -6.19
N CYS A 203 -19.96 21.35 -6.11
CA CYS A 203 -18.57 21.15 -6.51
C CYS A 203 -17.85 20.16 -5.59
N MET A 204 -18.05 20.26 -4.27
CA MET A 204 -17.50 19.30 -3.31
C MET A 204 -18.00 17.88 -3.54
N GLN A 205 -19.28 17.71 -3.89
CA GLN A 205 -19.83 16.41 -4.26
C GLN A 205 -19.22 15.88 -5.56
N ALA A 206 -19.01 16.75 -6.57
CA ALA A 206 -18.33 16.36 -7.81
C ALA A 206 -16.87 15.93 -7.55
N ALA A 207 -16.16 16.63 -6.67
CA ALA A 207 -14.81 16.27 -6.24
C ALA A 207 -14.78 14.90 -5.54
N ASP A 208 -15.77 14.62 -4.69
CA ASP A 208 -15.92 13.30 -4.03
C ASP A 208 -16.19 12.18 -5.03
N ASN A 209 -17.06 12.43 -6.02
CA ASN A 209 -17.36 11.47 -7.09
C ASN A 209 -16.13 11.22 -7.98
N TYR A 210 -15.38 12.26 -8.33
CA TYR A 210 -14.14 12.15 -9.10
C TYR A 210 -13.10 11.31 -8.34
N ALA A 211 -12.84 11.63 -7.07
CA ALA A 211 -11.90 10.87 -6.25
C ALA A 211 -12.32 9.40 -6.11
N ASN A 212 -13.62 9.13 -5.91
CA ASN A 212 -14.14 7.77 -5.90
C ASN A 212 -13.89 7.01 -7.21
N SER A 213 -14.09 7.67 -8.36
CA SER A 213 -13.84 7.08 -9.67
C SER A 213 -12.37 6.68 -9.83
N VAL A 214 -11.44 7.62 -9.57
CA VAL A 214 -9.99 7.37 -9.69
C VAL A 214 -9.53 6.24 -8.77
N CYS A 215 -10.00 6.24 -7.53
CA CYS A 215 -9.64 5.19 -6.59
C CYS A 215 -10.29 3.84 -6.90
N THR A 216 -11.53 3.81 -7.40
CA THR A 216 -12.17 2.56 -7.84
C THR A 216 -11.37 1.94 -8.98
N GLN A 217 -10.91 2.76 -9.92
CA GLN A 217 -10.03 2.31 -11.00
C GLN A 217 -8.70 1.75 -10.45
N PHE A 218 -8.07 2.42 -9.48
CA PHE A 218 -6.88 1.89 -8.82
C PHE A 218 -7.13 0.50 -8.22
N VAL A 219 -8.20 0.34 -7.42
CA VAL A 219 -8.54 -0.94 -6.78
C VAL A 219 -8.78 -2.04 -7.83
N GLN A 220 -9.50 -1.73 -8.91
CA GLN A 220 -9.80 -2.70 -9.96
C GLN A 220 -8.56 -3.17 -10.71
N VAL A 221 -7.66 -2.24 -11.07
CA VAL A 221 -6.47 -2.54 -11.88
C VAL A 221 -5.34 -3.15 -11.03
N TYR A 222 -5.17 -2.68 -9.79
CA TYR A 222 -4.02 -2.96 -8.94
C TYR A 222 -4.36 -3.78 -7.69
N SER A 223 -5.48 -4.49 -7.68
CA SER A 223 -5.93 -5.33 -6.54
C SER A 223 -4.87 -6.31 -6.01
N ASN A 224 -3.90 -6.69 -6.84
CA ASN A 224 -2.81 -7.60 -6.52
C ASN A 224 -1.49 -6.92 -6.16
N ASP A 225 -1.45 -5.58 -6.15
CA ASP A 225 -0.24 -4.77 -6.04
C ASP A 225 -0.15 -3.96 -4.75
N TYR A 226 -1.13 -4.05 -3.84
CA TYR A 226 -1.07 -3.29 -2.59
C TYR A 226 -1.68 -4.02 -1.39
N LYS A 227 -1.29 -3.56 -0.20
CA LYS A 227 -1.93 -3.90 1.07
C LYS A 227 -1.67 -2.82 2.11
N GLN A 228 -2.69 -2.48 2.88
CA GLN A 228 -2.54 -1.71 4.11
C GLN A 228 -2.15 -2.66 5.25
N VAL A 229 -1.09 -2.32 5.98
CA VAL A 229 -0.60 -3.09 7.12
C VAL A 229 -0.55 -2.22 8.38
N TYR A 230 -0.62 -2.87 9.54
CA TYR A 230 -0.69 -2.24 10.86
C TYR A 230 0.47 -2.76 11.72
N PRO A 231 1.65 -2.11 11.69
CA PRO A 231 2.88 -2.66 12.26
C PRO A 231 2.95 -2.68 13.81
N LEU A 232 1.88 -2.23 14.49
CA LEU A 232 1.77 -2.21 15.95
C LEU A 232 0.78 -3.25 16.49
N ASP A 233 0.11 -4.00 15.60
CA ASP A 233 -0.77 -5.12 15.93
C ASP A 233 -0.02 -6.46 15.84
#